data_AF-A0A3D0H2R6-F1
#
_entry.id   AF-A0A3D0H2R6-F1
#
_cell.length_a   1.000
_cell.length_b   1.000
_cell.length_c   1.000
_cell.angle_alpha   90.00
_cell.angle_beta   90.00
_cell.angle_gamma   90.00
#
_symmetry.space_group_name_H-M   'P 1'
#
loop_
_entity.id
_entity.type
_entity.pdbx_description
1 polymer ?
#
loop_
_entity_poly.entity_id
_entity_poly.type
_entity_poly.pdbx_seq_one_letter_code
_entity_poly.pdbx_strand_id
1 'polypeptide(L)'
;VGRILLAEILPSELPFSAINRVMNKKALAQLIDQCYRKAGTKATVLLADRLKDLGYQFATKSGISIGIKDMVIPSQKASILDNAFEQIKEIERQYNEGLITEGEKYNKVVDIWAKGTEDIAGEMMKEIAVMEVKGADGKIRQMDSFNPIYMMADSGSRGSKDQMRQLSGMRGLMAKPSGEIIETPITANFREGLTVLQYFISTHG
;
A
#
# COMPACT_ATOMS: atom_id res chain seq x y z
N VAL A 1 8.29 14.39 -21.42
CA VAL A 1 7.12 14.65 -22.31
C VAL A 1 5.85 14.92 -21.50
N GLY A 2 5.38 14.00 -20.63
CA GLY A 2 4.11 14.20 -19.88
C GLY A 2 3.99 15.51 -19.10
N ARG A 3 5.05 15.96 -18.41
CA ARG A 3 5.06 17.25 -17.68
C ARG A 3 4.89 18.47 -18.58
N ILE A 4 5.31 18.39 -19.85
CA ILE A 4 5.16 19.49 -20.81
C ILE A 4 3.71 19.55 -21.29
N LEU A 5 3.08 18.41 -21.57
CA LEU A 5 1.65 18.33 -21.90
C LEU A 5 0.78 18.87 -20.76
N LEU A 6 1.18 18.64 -19.51
CA LEU A 6 0.52 19.23 -18.34
C LEU A 6 0.74 20.75 -18.24
N ALA A 7 1.84 21.28 -18.78
CA ALA A 7 2.11 22.72 -18.80
C ALA A 7 1.18 23.47 -19.76
N GLU A 8 0.73 22.82 -20.84
CA GLU A 8 -0.18 23.44 -21.83
C GLU A 8 -1.54 23.82 -21.24
N ILE A 9 -1.95 23.14 -20.16
CA ILE A 9 -3.22 23.43 -19.49
C ILE A 9 -3.07 24.39 -18.30
N LEU A 10 -1.85 24.76 -17.92
CA LEU A 10 -1.60 25.68 -16.81
C LEU A 10 -2.04 27.11 -17.15
N PRO A 11 -2.64 27.84 -16.20
CA PRO A 11 -2.78 29.29 -16.27
C PRO A 11 -1.42 29.98 -16.33
N SER A 12 -1.36 31.13 -17.02
CA SER A 12 -0.15 31.95 -17.16
C SER A 12 0.47 32.41 -15.84
N GLU A 13 -0.33 32.48 -14.78
CA GLU A 13 0.02 32.94 -13.44
C GLU A 13 0.76 31.87 -12.61
N LEU A 14 0.73 30.61 -13.07
CA LEU A 14 1.36 29.48 -12.41
C LEU A 14 2.71 29.15 -13.07
N PRO A 15 3.81 29.09 -12.29
CA PRO A 15 5.11 28.73 -12.85
C PRO A 15 5.17 27.22 -13.16
N PHE A 16 5.99 26.86 -14.16
CA PHE A 16 6.26 25.44 -14.49
C PHE A 16 6.80 24.63 -13.29
N SER A 17 7.47 25.29 -12.34
CA SER A 17 7.94 24.65 -11.10
C SER A 17 6.82 24.04 -10.27
N ALA A 18 5.57 24.50 -10.40
CA ALA A 18 4.42 23.94 -9.69
C ALA A 18 4.14 22.47 -10.10
N ILE A 19 4.45 22.13 -11.35
CA ILE A 19 4.18 20.82 -11.98
C ILE A 19 5.44 20.00 -12.28
N ASN A 20 6.63 20.54 -12.04
CA ASN A 20 7.88 19.83 -12.33
C ASN A 20 8.26 18.79 -11.26
N ARG A 21 7.32 17.93 -10.91
CA ARG A 21 7.44 16.85 -9.92
C ARG A 21 6.50 15.70 -10.27
N VAL A 22 6.52 14.62 -9.49
CA VAL A 22 5.52 13.56 -9.61
C VAL A 22 4.19 14.09 -9.07
N MET A 23 3.15 14.04 -9.90
CA MET A 23 1.84 14.59 -9.58
C MET A 23 0.94 13.54 -8.94
N ASN A 24 1.16 13.27 -7.65
CA ASN A 24 0.25 12.44 -6.84
C ASN A 24 -0.98 13.23 -6.38
N LYS A 25 -1.94 12.56 -5.73
CA LYS A 25 -3.18 13.19 -5.23
C LYS A 25 -2.94 14.45 -4.40
N LYS A 26 -1.91 14.44 -3.54
CA LYS A 26 -1.55 15.59 -2.69
C LYS A 26 -0.98 16.74 -3.51
N ALA A 27 -0.10 16.45 -4.46
CA ALA A 27 0.50 17.45 -5.35
C ALA A 27 -0.56 18.09 -6.27
N LEU A 28 -1.53 17.31 -6.76
CA LEU A 28 -2.66 17.85 -7.53
C LEU A 28 -3.55 18.76 -6.69
N ALA A 29 -3.85 18.39 -5.45
CA ALA A 29 -4.60 19.26 -4.54
C ALA A 29 -3.86 20.58 -4.27
N GLN A 30 -2.54 20.52 -4.06
CA GLN A 30 -1.69 21.72 -3.92
C GLN A 30 -1.68 22.58 -5.19
N LEU A 31 -1.68 21.97 -6.38
CA LEU A 31 -1.73 22.71 -7.64
C LEU A 31 -3.04 23.50 -7.76
N ILE A 32 -4.17 22.87 -7.40
CA ILE A 32 -5.49 23.52 -7.42
C ILE A 32 -5.55 24.67 -6.40
N ASP A 33 -5.04 24.48 -5.17
CA ASP A 33 -4.97 25.53 -4.16
C ASP A 33 -4.09 26.72 -4.61
N GLN A 34 -2.93 26.43 -5.21
CA GLN A 34 -2.06 27.48 -5.77
C GLN A 34 -2.73 28.23 -6.93
N CYS A 35 -3.46 27.53 -7.79
CA CYS A 35 -4.24 28.14 -8.87
C CYS A 35 -5.29 29.10 -8.30
N TYR A 36 -6.03 28.65 -7.29
CA TYR A 36 -7.06 29.44 -6.65
C TYR A 36 -6.51 30.72 -6.03
N ARG A 37 -5.38 30.64 -5.33
CA ARG A 37 -4.74 31.79 -4.68
C ARG A 37 -4.13 32.80 -5.66
N LYS A 38 -3.62 32.34 -6.81
CA LYS A 38 -2.87 33.20 -7.75
C LYS A 38 -3.69 33.68 -8.95
N ALA A 39 -4.50 32.80 -9.52
CA ALA A 39 -5.25 33.04 -10.77
C ALA A 39 -6.77 33.19 -10.53
N GLY A 40 -7.24 32.95 -9.31
CA GLY A 40 -8.64 33.12 -8.91
C GLY A 40 -9.58 32.00 -9.36
N THR A 41 -10.87 32.17 -9.07
CA THR A 41 -11.89 31.11 -9.19
C THR A 41 -12.10 30.63 -10.61
N LYS A 42 -12.22 31.55 -11.59
CA LYS A 42 -12.48 31.18 -12.99
C LYS A 42 -11.36 30.32 -13.59
N ALA A 43 -10.11 30.73 -13.38
CA ALA A 43 -8.95 29.97 -13.85
C ALA A 43 -8.86 28.59 -13.19
N THR A 44 -9.21 28.50 -11.90
CA THR A 44 -9.22 27.24 -11.15
C THR A 44 -10.25 26.25 -11.70
N VAL A 45 -11.47 26.71 -12.02
CA VAL A 45 -12.51 25.86 -12.62
C VAL A 45 -12.07 25.34 -13.99
N LEU A 46 -11.51 26.21 -14.83
CA LEU A 46 -11.00 25.82 -16.15
C LEU A 46 -9.84 24.82 -16.04
N LEU A 47 -8.92 25.04 -15.10
CA LEU A 47 -7.81 24.12 -14.84
C LEU A 47 -8.32 22.76 -14.36
N ALA A 48 -9.29 22.73 -13.44
CA ALA A 48 -9.85 21.48 -12.93
C ALA A 48 -10.54 20.64 -14.02
N ASP A 49 -11.28 21.29 -14.91
CA ASP A 49 -11.95 20.62 -16.03
C ASP A 49 -10.93 20.05 -17.03
N ARG A 50 -9.91 20.84 -17.41
CA ARG A 50 -8.82 20.38 -18.28
C ARG A 50 -7.99 19.27 -17.64
N LEU A 51 -7.73 19.34 -16.34
CA LEU A 51 -7.03 18.30 -15.59
C LEU A 51 -7.80 16.97 -15.61
N LYS A 52 -9.12 17.04 -15.45
CA LYS A 52 -10.02 15.88 -15.53
C LYS A 52 -9.94 15.23 -16.91
N ASP A 53 -10.09 16.00 -17.99
CA ASP A 53 -10.06 15.47 -19.36
C ASP A 53 -8.69 14.88 -19.73
N LEU A 54 -7.61 15.61 -19.42
CA LEU A 54 -6.23 15.15 -19.64
C LEU A 54 -5.96 13.87 -18.83
N GLY A 55 -6.37 13.86 -17.56
CA GLY A 55 -6.23 12.73 -16.65
C GLY A 55 -6.91 11.48 -17.21
N TYR A 56 -8.17 11.56 -17.62
CA TYR A 56 -8.88 10.42 -18.20
C TYR A 56 -8.25 9.95 -19.51
N GLN A 57 -7.89 10.87 -20.40
CA GLN A 57 -7.27 10.50 -21.68
C GLN A 57 -5.97 9.71 -21.48
N PHE A 58 -5.10 10.17 -20.59
CA PHE A 58 -3.81 9.51 -20.33
C PHE A 58 -3.96 8.28 -19.44
N ALA A 59 -4.93 8.24 -18.54
CA ALA A 59 -5.26 7.03 -17.78
C ALA A 59 -5.70 5.90 -18.74
N THR A 60 -6.56 6.18 -19.72
CA THR A 60 -6.95 5.17 -20.72
C THR A 60 -5.77 4.75 -21.59
N LYS A 61 -4.94 5.69 -22.06
CA LYS A 61 -3.74 5.38 -22.86
C LYS A 61 -2.68 4.58 -22.10
N SER A 62 -2.62 4.73 -20.77
CA SER A 62 -1.64 4.02 -19.94
C SER A 62 -1.85 2.51 -19.94
N GLY A 63 -3.07 2.02 -20.23
CA GLY A 63 -3.37 0.60 -20.27
C GLY A 63 -3.17 -0.12 -18.92
N ILE A 64 -3.15 0.62 -17.81
CA ILE A 64 -2.97 0.06 -16.47
C ILE A 64 -4.11 -0.92 -16.18
N SER A 65 -3.73 -2.14 -15.81
CA SER A 65 -4.62 -3.23 -15.42
C SER A 65 -4.07 -3.90 -14.16
N ILE A 66 -4.88 -4.74 -13.51
CA ILE A 66 -4.47 -5.51 -12.34
C ILE A 66 -4.56 -6.98 -12.68
N GLY A 67 -3.43 -7.66 -12.61
CA GLY A 67 -3.32 -9.11 -12.73
C GLY A 67 -2.82 -9.77 -11.45
N ILE A 68 -2.97 -11.09 -11.37
CA ILE A 68 -2.47 -11.90 -10.24
C ILE A 68 -0.94 -11.76 -10.08
N LYS A 69 -0.21 -11.56 -11.19
CA LYS A 69 1.25 -11.38 -11.17
C LYS A 69 1.69 -10.07 -10.53
N ASP A 70 0.82 -9.05 -10.52
CA ASP A 70 1.14 -7.75 -9.92
C ASP A 70 1.12 -7.81 -8.38
N MET A 71 0.44 -8.81 -7.81
CA MET A 71 0.28 -9.02 -6.37
C MET A 71 1.51 -9.69 -5.73
N VAL A 72 2.68 -9.07 -5.76
CA VAL A 72 3.94 -9.70 -5.30
C VAL A 72 3.92 -10.01 -3.80
N ILE A 73 4.14 -11.28 -3.45
CA ILE A 73 4.27 -11.73 -2.06
C ILE A 73 5.72 -11.50 -1.64
N PRO A 74 5.98 -10.81 -0.51
CA PRO A 74 7.34 -10.51 -0.11
C PRO A 74 8.13 -11.78 0.21
N SER A 75 9.35 -11.84 -0.28
CA SER A 75 10.29 -12.96 -0.06
C SER A 75 10.54 -13.24 1.43
N GLN A 76 10.59 -12.18 2.25
CA GLN A 76 10.82 -12.28 3.69
C GLN A 76 9.61 -12.76 4.49
N LYS A 77 8.43 -12.93 3.87
CA LYS A 77 7.19 -13.30 4.57
C LYS A 77 7.35 -14.53 5.46
N ALA A 78 7.91 -15.61 4.91
CA ALA A 78 8.06 -16.87 5.62
C ALA A 78 8.93 -16.70 6.87
N SER A 79 10.08 -16.04 6.72
CA SER A 79 10.98 -15.78 7.85
C SER A 79 10.34 -14.91 8.95
N ILE A 80 9.55 -13.90 8.58
CA ILE A 80 8.84 -13.07 9.57
C ILE A 80 7.79 -13.90 10.33
N LEU A 81 7.06 -14.77 9.62
CA LEU A 81 6.08 -15.66 10.25
C LEU A 81 6.75 -16.68 11.17
N ASP A 82 7.85 -17.30 10.75
CA ASP A 82 8.59 -18.27 11.55
C ASP A 82 9.10 -17.64 12.85
N ASN A 83 9.68 -16.42 12.76
CA ASN A 83 10.11 -15.66 13.93
C ASN A 83 8.94 -15.35 14.88
N ALA A 84 7.77 -14.99 14.35
CA ALA A 84 6.57 -14.74 15.16
C ALA A 84 6.09 -16.02 15.86
N PHE A 85 6.09 -17.17 15.16
CA PHE A 85 5.72 -18.46 15.74
C PHE A 85 6.70 -18.88 16.85
N GLU A 86 8.00 -18.67 16.67
CA GLU A 86 9.00 -18.96 17.71
C GLU A 86 8.78 -18.10 18.96
N GLN A 87 8.50 -16.81 18.81
CA GLN A 87 8.22 -15.92 19.94
C GLN A 87 6.94 -16.34 20.69
N ILE A 88 5.90 -16.75 19.97
CA ILE A 88 4.66 -17.23 20.58
C ILE A 88 4.90 -18.54 21.33
N LYS A 89 5.69 -19.46 20.78
CA LYS A 89 6.05 -20.70 21.45
C LYS A 89 6.80 -20.45 22.76
N GLU A 90 7.68 -19.45 22.78
CA GLU A 90 8.36 -19.03 24.01
C GLU A 90 7.38 -18.47 25.05
N ILE A 91 6.42 -17.64 24.62
CA ILE A 91 5.37 -17.11 25.49
C ILE A 91 4.48 -18.23 26.05
N GLU A 92 4.12 -19.21 25.23
CA GLU A 92 3.37 -20.39 25.68
C GLU A 92 4.15 -21.19 26.71
N ARG A 93 5.46 -21.35 26.54
CA ARG A 93 6.32 -21.98 27.54
C ARG A 93 6.30 -21.21 28.86
N GLN A 94 6.50 -19.89 28.82
CA GLN A 94 6.48 -19.04 30.01
C GLN A 94 5.14 -19.10 30.76
N TYR A 95 4.03 -19.16 30.01
CA TYR A 95 2.70 -19.36 30.58
C TYR A 95 2.58 -20.72 31.29
N ASN A 96 3.04 -21.80 30.64
CA ASN A 96 3.00 -23.14 31.21
C ASN A 96 3.90 -23.31 32.44
N GLU A 97 5.00 -22.53 32.51
CA GLU A 97 5.89 -22.45 33.67
C GLU A 97 5.34 -21.55 34.79
N GLY A 98 4.19 -20.88 34.58
CA GLY A 98 3.56 -20.01 35.56
C GLY A 98 4.25 -18.64 35.71
N LEU A 99 5.09 -18.25 34.76
CA LEU A 99 5.83 -16.97 34.80
C LEU A 99 4.98 -15.77 34.38
N ILE A 100 3.93 -16.00 33.59
CA ILE A 100 3.02 -14.96 33.09
C ILE A 100 1.56 -15.37 33.28
N THR A 101 0.67 -14.39 33.37
CA THR A 101 -0.78 -14.61 33.45
C THR A 101 -1.42 -14.79 32.07
N GLU A 102 -2.65 -15.31 32.04
CA GLU A 102 -3.40 -15.51 30.79
C GLU A 102 -3.66 -14.19 30.04
N GLY A 103 -3.99 -13.11 30.76
CA GLY A 103 -4.18 -11.79 30.15
C GLY A 103 -2.90 -11.21 29.56
N GLU A 104 -1.75 -11.43 30.21
CA GLU A 104 -0.44 -11.02 29.67
C GLU A 104 -0.04 -11.84 28.44
N LYS A 105 -0.30 -13.15 28.45
CA LYS A 105 -0.14 -14.01 27.29
C LYS A 105 -0.94 -13.46 26.10
N TYR A 106 -2.23 -13.20 26.30
CA TYR A 106 -3.13 -12.68 25.27
C TYR A 106 -2.58 -11.40 24.63
N ASN A 107 -2.26 -10.40 25.45
CA ASN A 107 -1.75 -9.11 24.97
C ASN A 107 -0.43 -9.26 24.20
N LYS A 108 0.51 -10.07 24.70
CA LYS A 108 1.79 -10.32 24.03
C LYS A 108 1.61 -11.02 22.68
N VAL A 109 0.71 -12.00 22.59
CA VAL A 109 0.42 -12.72 21.33
C VAL A 109 -0.18 -11.77 20.30
N VAL A 110 -1.15 -10.94 20.71
CA VAL A 110 -1.76 -9.92 19.84
C VAL A 110 -0.71 -8.93 19.33
N ASP A 111 0.17 -8.45 20.20
CA ASP A 111 1.23 -7.50 19.84
C ASP A 111 2.23 -8.10 18.83
N ILE A 112 2.64 -9.36 19.03
CA ILE A 112 3.53 -10.07 18.09
C ILE A 112 2.89 -10.18 16.72
N TRP A 113 1.62 -10.56 16.66
CA TRP A 113 0.93 -10.69 15.38
C TRP A 113 0.67 -9.35 14.71
N ALA A 114 0.33 -8.31 15.46
CA ALA A 114 0.20 -6.95 14.94
C ALA A 114 1.53 -6.47 14.36
N LYS A 115 2.63 -6.71 15.07
CA LYS A 115 3.98 -6.36 14.63
C LYS A 115 4.42 -7.12 13.39
N GLY A 116 4.25 -8.45 13.37
CA GLY A 116 4.56 -9.28 12.20
C GLY A 116 3.73 -8.89 10.97
N THR A 117 2.47 -8.53 11.17
CA THR A 117 1.58 -8.05 10.10
C THR A 117 2.09 -6.73 9.50
N GLU A 118 2.55 -5.80 10.33
CA GLU A 118 3.13 -4.52 9.87
C GLU A 118 4.48 -4.72 9.18
N ASP A 119 5.33 -5.59 9.72
CA ASP A 119 6.66 -5.89 9.15
C ASP A 119 6.53 -6.53 7.76
N ILE A 120 5.60 -7.48 7.58
CA ILE A 120 5.27 -8.07 6.27
C ILE A 120 4.75 -7.00 5.31
N ALA A 121 3.87 -6.10 5.76
CA ALA A 121 3.37 -5.00 4.94
C ALA A 121 4.50 -4.05 4.50
N GLY A 122 5.42 -3.75 5.41
CA GLY A 122 6.60 -2.92 5.15
C GLY A 122 7.52 -3.54 4.12
N GLU A 123 7.85 -4.82 4.27
CA GLU A 123 8.69 -5.55 3.31
C GLU A 123 8.03 -5.70 1.94
N MET A 124 6.73 -6.00 1.90
CA MET A 124 5.94 -6.02 0.66
C MET A 124 6.04 -4.69 -0.08
N MET A 125 5.86 -3.57 0.63
CA MET A 125 5.95 -2.24 0.02
C MET A 125 7.35 -1.92 -0.50
N LYS A 126 8.40 -2.30 0.23
CA LYS A 126 9.79 -2.11 -0.19
C LYS A 126 10.09 -2.91 -1.45
N GLU A 127 9.67 -4.17 -1.49
CA GLU A 127 9.95 -5.08 -2.60
C GLU A 127 9.18 -4.67 -3.86
N ILE A 128 7.90 -4.28 -3.74
CA ILE A 128 7.11 -3.83 -4.90
C ILE A 128 7.55 -2.44 -5.38
N ALA A 129 8.08 -1.58 -4.52
CA ALA A 129 8.45 -0.20 -4.87
C ALA A 129 9.64 -0.09 -5.83
N VAL A 130 10.51 -1.10 -5.89
CA VAL A 130 11.72 -1.10 -6.70
C VAL A 130 11.62 -2.09 -7.85
N MET A 131 12.16 -1.72 -9.00
CA MET A 131 12.38 -2.64 -10.11
C MET A 131 13.81 -2.52 -10.63
N GLU A 132 14.40 -3.65 -10.97
CA GLU A 132 15.71 -3.70 -11.59
C GLU A 132 15.58 -3.52 -13.10
N VAL A 133 16.18 -2.46 -13.62
CA VAL A 133 16.20 -2.17 -15.05
C VAL A 133 17.64 -2.25 -15.54
N LYS A 134 17.84 -3.03 -16.62
CA LYS A 134 19.13 -3.07 -17.30
C LYS A 134 19.25 -1.84 -18.20
N GLY A 135 20.19 -0.96 -17.87
CA GLY A 135 20.49 0.22 -18.67
C GLY A 135 21.12 -0.14 -20.02
N ALA A 136 21.14 0.83 -20.93
CA ALA A 136 21.82 0.71 -22.23
C ALA A 136 23.33 0.45 -22.10
N ASP A 137 23.90 0.79 -20.95
CA ASP A 137 25.29 0.53 -20.53
C ASP A 137 25.49 -0.90 -19.97
N GLY A 138 24.46 -1.74 -19.96
CA GLY A 138 24.50 -3.11 -19.44
C GLY A 138 24.47 -3.21 -17.92
N LYS A 139 24.46 -2.08 -17.19
CA LYS A 139 24.41 -2.03 -15.73
C LYS A 139 22.98 -2.17 -15.23
N ILE A 140 22.80 -2.93 -14.15
CA ILE A 140 21.52 -3.03 -13.44
C ILE A 140 21.38 -1.80 -12.56
N ARG A 141 20.27 -1.08 -12.70
CA ARG A 141 19.92 0.06 -11.85
C ARG A 141 18.56 -0.19 -11.23
N GLN A 142 18.42 0.16 -9.96
CA GLN A 142 17.11 0.18 -9.32
C GLN A 142 16.37 1.46 -9.70
N MET A 143 15.13 1.30 -10.13
CA MET A 143 14.21 2.39 -10.44
C MET A 143 12.90 2.19 -9.70
N ASP A 144 12.13 3.26 -9.56
CA ASP A 144 10.77 3.17 -9.05
C ASP A 144 9.96 2.21 -9.94
N SER A 145 9.24 1.31 -9.28
CA SER A 145 8.45 0.27 -9.93
C SER A 145 7.24 0.83 -10.66
N PHE A 146 7.02 0.31 -11.86
CA PHE A 146 5.79 0.53 -12.64
C PHE A 146 4.72 -0.52 -12.36
N ASN A 147 4.80 -1.23 -11.24
CA ASN A 147 3.76 -2.17 -10.83
C ASN A 147 2.43 -1.41 -10.63
N PRO A 148 1.32 -1.83 -11.29
CA PRO A 148 0.02 -1.18 -11.19
C PRO A 148 -0.49 -0.97 -9.76
N ILE A 149 -0.33 -1.98 -8.89
CA ILE A 149 -0.79 -1.96 -7.49
C ILE A 149 -0.02 -0.89 -6.72
N TYR A 150 1.30 -0.85 -6.87
CA TYR A 150 2.14 0.18 -6.26
C TYR A 150 1.84 1.57 -6.80
N MET A 151 1.73 1.72 -8.12
CA MET A 151 1.40 3.01 -8.74
C MET A 151 0.06 3.56 -8.21
N MET A 152 -0.97 2.74 -8.05
CA MET A 152 -2.26 3.19 -7.53
C MET A 152 -2.16 3.68 -6.08
N ALA A 153 -1.39 2.97 -5.24
CA ALA A 153 -1.23 3.33 -3.84
C ALA A 153 -0.31 4.55 -3.63
N ASP A 154 0.86 4.59 -4.30
CA ASP A 154 1.81 5.70 -4.20
C ASP A 154 1.24 7.00 -4.77
N SER A 155 0.53 6.92 -5.90
CA SER A 155 -0.20 8.07 -6.45
C SER A 155 -1.33 8.55 -5.55
N GLY A 156 -1.79 7.71 -4.61
CA GLY A 156 -2.94 7.96 -3.76
C GLY A 156 -4.28 7.95 -4.51
N SER A 157 -4.32 7.33 -5.69
CA SER A 157 -5.53 7.22 -6.51
C SER A 157 -6.51 6.20 -5.92
N ARG A 158 -6.03 5.01 -5.56
CA ARG A 158 -6.78 3.95 -4.90
C ARG A 158 -5.83 2.93 -4.28
N GLY A 159 -6.23 2.27 -3.19
CA GLY A 159 -5.34 1.34 -2.47
C GLY A 159 -4.63 2.01 -1.30
N SER A 160 -5.00 1.65 -0.09
CA SER A 160 -4.19 1.94 1.10
C SER A 160 -3.11 0.88 1.28
N LYS A 161 -2.11 1.17 2.13
CA LYS A 161 -1.14 0.16 2.58
C LYS A 161 -1.84 -1.07 3.16
N ASP A 162 -2.90 -0.86 3.94
CA ASP A 162 -3.69 -1.96 4.52
C ASP A 162 -4.38 -2.82 3.47
N GLN A 163 -4.90 -2.21 2.40
CA GLN A 163 -5.54 -2.95 1.31
C GLN A 163 -4.52 -3.78 0.54
N MET A 164 -3.34 -3.22 0.23
CA MET A 164 -2.26 -3.97 -0.42
C MET A 164 -1.76 -5.11 0.46
N ARG A 165 -1.64 -4.87 1.78
CA ARG A 165 -1.26 -5.89 2.75
C ARG A 165 -2.16 -7.12 2.68
N GLN A 166 -3.47 -6.93 2.56
CA GLN A 166 -4.41 -8.06 2.44
C GLN A 166 -4.30 -8.80 1.11
N LEU A 167 -3.87 -8.14 0.03
CA LEU A 167 -3.71 -8.76 -1.28
C LEU A 167 -2.48 -9.67 -1.35
N SER A 168 -1.34 -9.21 -0.81
CA SER A 168 -0.05 -9.88 -1.06
C SER A 168 0.83 -10.08 0.18
N GLY A 169 0.50 -9.47 1.32
CA GLY A 169 1.16 -9.69 2.59
C GLY A 169 0.49 -10.81 3.39
N MET A 170 -0.32 -10.42 4.36
CA MET A 170 -1.21 -11.28 5.13
C MET A 170 -2.47 -10.51 5.54
N ARG A 171 -3.58 -11.20 5.80
CA ARG A 171 -4.82 -10.52 6.21
C ARG A 171 -4.71 -9.97 7.64
N GLY A 172 -4.07 -10.71 8.54
CA GLY A 172 -3.77 -10.28 9.90
C GLY A 172 -4.81 -10.75 10.93
N LEU A 173 -4.89 -10.02 12.04
CA LEU A 173 -5.82 -10.28 13.13
C LEU A 173 -7.25 -9.83 12.77
N MET A 174 -8.24 -10.56 13.28
CA MET A 174 -9.67 -10.25 13.10
C MET A 174 -10.33 -10.08 14.47
N ALA A 175 -11.33 -9.21 14.55
CA ALA A 175 -12.15 -9.04 15.74
C ALA A 175 -13.35 -10.01 15.72
N LYS A 176 -13.72 -10.51 16.89
CA LYS A 176 -15.00 -11.18 17.12
C LYS A 176 -16.13 -10.13 17.14
N PRO A 177 -17.41 -10.56 17.02
CA PRO A 177 -18.55 -9.66 17.23
C PRO A 177 -18.61 -9.04 18.63
N SER A 178 -17.94 -9.65 19.62
CA SER A 178 -17.77 -9.09 20.96
C SER A 178 -16.78 -7.92 21.03
N GLY A 179 -16.01 -7.67 19.96
CA GLY A 179 -14.93 -6.69 19.91
C GLY A 179 -13.55 -7.22 20.34
N GLU A 180 -13.48 -8.44 20.88
CA GLU A 180 -12.20 -9.08 21.22
C GLU A 180 -11.44 -9.49 19.96
N ILE A 181 -10.12 -9.31 19.98
CA ILE A 181 -9.25 -9.78 18.89
C ILE A 181 -9.03 -11.29 19.03
N ILE A 182 -9.17 -12.01 17.91
CA ILE A 182 -8.89 -13.44 17.82
C ILE A 182 -7.36 -13.64 17.78
N GLU A 183 -6.83 -14.41 18.74
CA GLU A 183 -5.38 -14.67 18.88
C GLU A 183 -4.77 -15.41 17.69
N THR A 184 -5.58 -16.14 16.92
CA THR A 184 -5.14 -16.83 15.70
C THR A 184 -5.34 -15.93 14.48
N PRO A 185 -4.26 -15.39 13.89
CA PRO A 185 -4.37 -14.52 12.73
C PRO A 185 -4.64 -15.32 11.45
N ILE A 186 -5.06 -14.60 10.43
CA ILE A 186 -5.08 -15.10 9.05
C ILE A 186 -3.72 -14.75 8.41
N THR A 187 -2.82 -15.75 8.38
CA THR A 187 -1.47 -15.65 7.79
C THR A 187 -1.47 -15.63 6.26
N ALA A 188 -2.52 -16.17 5.66
CA ALA A 188 -2.71 -16.15 4.21
C ALA A 188 -3.15 -14.77 3.70
N ASN A 189 -2.90 -14.52 2.42
CA ASN A 189 -3.41 -13.37 1.68
C ASN A 189 -4.37 -13.79 0.56
N PHE A 190 -4.98 -12.82 -0.12
CA PHE A 190 -5.92 -13.13 -1.20
C PHE A 190 -5.29 -13.79 -2.42
N ARG A 191 -3.99 -13.58 -2.67
CA ARG A 191 -3.27 -14.27 -3.76
C ARG A 191 -3.03 -15.75 -3.45
N GLU A 192 -2.77 -16.09 -2.19
CA GLU A 192 -2.55 -17.47 -1.73
C GLU A 192 -3.87 -18.24 -1.53
N GLY A 193 -4.95 -17.52 -1.26
CA GLY A 193 -6.25 -18.09 -0.92
C GLY A 193 -6.39 -18.36 0.57
N LEU A 194 -7.63 -18.39 1.05
CA LEU A 194 -7.95 -18.63 2.46
C LEU A 194 -8.44 -20.06 2.66
N THR A 195 -8.00 -20.71 3.73
CA THR A 195 -8.58 -21.99 4.15
C THR A 195 -10.02 -21.80 4.64
N VAL A 196 -10.81 -22.87 4.73
CA VAL A 196 -12.20 -22.81 5.20
C VAL A 196 -12.30 -22.14 6.58
N LEU A 197 -11.39 -22.48 7.51
CA LEU A 197 -11.36 -21.88 8.84
C LEU A 197 -11.01 -20.39 8.80
N GLN A 198 -9.99 -20.01 8.03
CA GLN A 198 -9.59 -18.61 7.89
C GLN A 198 -10.69 -17.76 7.23
N TYR A 199 -11.38 -18.32 6.23
CA TYR A 199 -12.51 -17.67 5.59
C TYR A 199 -13.67 -17.49 6.59
N PHE A 200 -14.00 -18.53 7.36
CA PHE A 200 -15.02 -18.45 8.40
C PHE A 200 -14.69 -17.42 9.49
N ILE A 201 -13.44 -17.35 9.94
CA ILE A 201 -12.99 -16.30 10.87
C ILE A 201 -13.17 -14.91 10.23
N SER A 202 -12.90 -14.78 8.93
CA SER A 202 -13.07 -13.52 8.21
C SER A 202 -14.51 -13.03 8.08
N THR A 203 -15.53 -13.88 8.27
CA THR A 203 -16.94 -13.45 8.16
C THR A 203 -17.48 -12.80 9.44
N HIS A 204 -16.73 -12.90 10.54
CA HIS A 204 -17.15 -12.39 11.85
C HIS A 204 -16.70 -10.95 12.13
N GLY A 205 -15.78 -10.44 11.29
CA GLY A 205 -15.27 -9.07 11.36
C GLY A 205 -16.08 -8.07 10.56
#